data_AF-A0A7J0CKB7-F1
#
_entry.id   AF-A0A7J0CKB7-F1
#
_cell.length_a   1.000
_cell.length_b   1.000
_cell.length_c   1.000
_cell.angle_alpha   90.00
_cell.angle_beta   90.00
_cell.angle_gamma   90.00
#
_symmetry.space_group_name_H-M   'P 1'
#
loop_
_entity.id
_entity.type
_entity.pdbx_description
1 polymer ?
#
loop_
_entity_poly.entity_id
_entity_poly.type
_entity_poly.pdbx_seq_one_letter_code
_entity_poly.pdbx_strand_id
1 'polypeptide(L)'
;MSQLEQATDARAAAAQAVIAALEPIEAAPTHDARTLSTDDQAALLAIAGGAKLYEHLLTGRMSVTAASGTRIPHAKLQRLESAGLVVRDTGHPVHAGQPVALTDAGRAVLFAARRAPTAQRPKTTAPTGAWPSTPTPRR
;
A
#
# COMPACT_ATOMS: atom_id res chain seq x y z
N MET A 1 35.28 -7.19 45.06
CA MET A 1 34.40 -7.57 43.93
C MET A 1 35.18 -7.43 42.66
N SER A 2 35.11 -8.43 41.80
CA SER A 2 36.03 -8.56 40.67
C SER A 2 35.55 -7.73 39.48
N GLN A 3 36.49 -7.12 38.75
CA GLN A 3 36.21 -6.34 37.54
C GLN A 3 35.45 -7.15 36.46
N LEU A 4 35.57 -8.48 36.51
CA LEU A 4 34.88 -9.41 35.64
C LEU A 4 33.37 -9.49 35.94
N GLU A 5 32.99 -9.52 37.22
CA GLU A 5 31.57 -9.52 37.64
C GLU A 5 30.88 -8.24 37.16
N GLN A 6 31.50 -7.08 37.40
CA GLN A 6 30.95 -5.78 36.96
C GLN A 6 30.80 -5.68 35.43
N ALA A 7 31.77 -6.20 34.67
CA ALA A 7 31.69 -6.21 33.21
C ALA A 7 30.56 -7.12 32.71
N THR A 8 30.31 -8.22 33.41
CA THR A 8 29.24 -9.18 33.06
C THR A 8 27.87 -8.58 33.36
N ASP A 9 27.71 -7.92 34.50
CA ASP A 9 26.47 -7.25 34.88
C ASP A 9 26.12 -6.10 33.93
N ALA A 10 27.12 -5.29 33.56
CA ALA A 10 26.94 -4.21 32.60
C ALA A 10 26.51 -4.74 31.22
N ARG A 11 27.10 -5.87 30.77
CA ARG A 11 26.70 -6.53 29.52
C ARG A 11 25.26 -7.07 29.58
N ALA A 12 24.88 -7.68 30.70
CA ALA A 12 23.53 -8.20 30.89
C ALA A 12 22.48 -7.07 30.89
N ALA A 13 22.76 -5.97 31.58
CA ALA A 13 21.89 -4.79 31.59
C ALA A 13 21.74 -4.18 30.18
N ALA A 14 22.83 -4.07 29.43
CA ALA A 14 22.79 -3.59 28.05
C ALA A 14 21.99 -4.52 27.13
N ALA A 15 22.14 -5.84 27.27
CA ALA A 15 21.36 -6.81 26.51
C ALA A 15 19.86 -6.69 26.80
N GLN A 16 19.49 -6.53 28.08
CA GLN A 16 18.09 -6.38 28.47
C GLN A 16 17.48 -5.08 27.93
N ALA A 17 18.25 -3.99 27.91
CA ALA A 17 17.82 -2.71 27.33
C ALA A 17 17.56 -2.84 25.82
N VAL A 18 18.40 -3.59 25.10
CA VAL A 18 18.20 -3.85 23.67
C VAL A 18 16.95 -4.69 23.42
N ILE A 19 16.75 -5.77 24.19
CA ILE A 19 15.55 -6.63 24.06
C ILE A 19 14.28 -5.81 24.31
N ALA A 20 14.25 -5.02 25.38
CA ALA A 20 13.11 -4.17 25.70
C ALA A 20 12.84 -3.10 24.61
N ALA A 21 13.88 -2.61 23.94
CA ALA A 21 13.74 -1.66 22.84
C ALA A 21 13.24 -2.33 21.54
N LEU A 22 13.49 -3.63 21.34
CA LEU A 22 13.09 -4.37 20.15
C LEU A 22 11.73 -5.05 20.27
N GLU A 23 11.25 -5.35 21.48
CA GLU A 23 9.94 -5.98 21.71
C GLU A 23 8.76 -5.27 21.00
N PRO A 24 8.67 -3.93 20.99
CA PRO A 24 7.63 -3.22 20.23
C PRO A 24 7.74 -3.38 18.71
N ILE A 25 8.95 -3.62 18.19
CA ILE A 25 9.22 -3.78 16.76
C ILE A 25 8.88 -5.21 16.32
N GLU A 26 9.15 -6.21 17.16
CA GLU A 26 8.76 -7.61 16.93
C GLU A 26 7.27 -7.84 17.13
N ALA A 27 6.64 -7.12 18.07
CA ALA A 27 5.19 -7.11 18.25
C ALA A 27 4.44 -6.41 17.12
N ALA A 28 5.15 -5.66 16.26
CA ALA A 28 4.54 -5.11 15.06
C ALA A 28 4.18 -6.27 14.12
N PRO A 29 2.94 -6.31 13.60
CA PRO A 29 2.51 -7.39 12.71
C PRO A 29 3.43 -7.45 11.48
N THR A 30 4.13 -8.57 11.32
CA THR A 30 4.81 -8.91 10.07
C THR A 30 3.72 -9.04 9.01
N HIS A 31 3.65 -8.04 8.14
CA HIS A 31 2.77 -8.12 6.99
C HIS A 31 3.40 -9.16 6.09
N ASP A 32 2.92 -10.39 6.22
CA ASP A 32 3.13 -11.42 5.20
C ASP A 32 2.93 -10.71 3.88
N ALA A 33 3.99 -10.68 3.08
CA ALA A 33 4.01 -10.03 1.78
C ALA A 33 3.17 -10.84 0.81
N ARG A 34 1.90 -11.09 1.17
CA ARG A 34 0.85 -11.50 0.28
C ARG A 34 0.84 -10.42 -0.78
N THR A 35 1.42 -10.76 -1.92
CA THR A 35 1.53 -9.87 -3.05
C THR A 35 0.11 -9.42 -3.37
N LEU A 36 -0.19 -8.16 -3.11
CA LEU A 36 -1.50 -7.61 -3.42
C LEU A 36 -1.74 -7.83 -4.90
N SER A 37 -2.96 -8.25 -5.24
CA SER A 37 -3.38 -8.17 -6.63
C SER A 37 -3.28 -6.72 -7.09
N THR A 38 -2.85 -6.48 -8.33
CA THR A 38 -2.82 -5.15 -8.96
C THR A 38 -4.15 -4.42 -8.79
N ASP A 39 -5.23 -5.18 -8.83
CA ASP A 39 -6.62 -4.77 -8.68
C ASP A 39 -6.96 -4.26 -7.27
N ASP A 40 -6.34 -4.82 -6.24
CA ASP A 40 -6.51 -4.39 -4.85
C ASP A 40 -5.59 -3.20 -4.55
N GLN A 41 -4.38 -3.19 -5.11
CA GLN A 41 -3.47 -2.05 -5.03
C GLN A 41 -4.10 -0.79 -5.68
N ALA A 42 -4.75 -0.92 -6.84
CA ALA A 42 -5.44 0.18 -7.49
C ALA A 42 -6.59 0.73 -6.63
N ALA A 43 -7.35 -0.16 -5.97
CA ALA A 43 -8.42 0.25 -5.06
C ALA A 43 -7.87 0.97 -3.82
N LEU A 44 -6.78 0.49 -3.23
CA LEU A 44 -6.13 1.16 -2.10
C LEU A 44 -5.59 2.54 -2.48
N LEU A 45 -4.98 2.68 -3.67
CA LEU A 45 -4.53 3.98 -4.18
C LEU A 45 -5.70 4.95 -4.39
N ALA A 46 -6.81 4.47 -4.93
CA ALA A 46 -8.02 5.29 -5.10
C ALA A 46 -8.59 5.75 -3.75
N ILE A 47 -8.60 4.87 -2.73
CA ILE A 47 -9.04 5.20 -1.37
C ILE A 47 -8.08 6.18 -0.68
N ALA A 48 -6.77 6.07 -0.93
CA ALA A 48 -5.76 6.97 -0.36
C ALA A 48 -5.99 8.44 -0.75
N GLY A 49 -6.56 8.70 -1.93
CA GLY A 49 -6.95 10.03 -2.38
C GLY A 49 -8.24 10.57 -1.74
N GLY A 50 -8.86 9.81 -0.83
CA GLY A 50 -10.15 10.09 -0.22
C GLY A 50 -11.26 9.32 -0.92
N ALA A 51 -12.12 8.67 -0.14
CA ALA A 51 -13.24 7.91 -0.68
C ALA A 51 -14.45 7.89 0.26
N LYS A 52 -15.63 7.72 -0.32
CA LYS A 52 -16.90 7.65 0.41
C LYS A 52 -17.73 6.47 -0.07
N LEU A 53 -18.27 5.72 0.87
CA LEU A 53 -19.24 4.66 0.64
C LEU A 53 -20.64 5.27 0.51
N TYR A 54 -21.32 4.88 -0.56
CA TYR A 54 -22.70 5.24 -0.83
C TYR A 54 -23.55 4.00 -1.05
N GLU A 55 -24.84 4.13 -0.75
CA GLU A 55 -25.86 3.20 -1.16
C GLU A 55 -26.65 3.79 -2.32
N HIS A 56 -26.81 3.01 -3.38
CA HIS A 56 -27.61 3.38 -4.52
C HIS A 56 -29.10 3.22 -4.20
N LEU A 57 -29.80 4.33 -4.01
CA LEU A 57 -31.18 4.34 -3.48
C LEU A 57 -32.18 3.49 -4.28
N LEU A 58 -32.03 3.41 -5.60
CA LEU A 58 -32.95 2.63 -6.44
C LEU A 58 -32.67 1.12 -6.41
N THR A 59 -31.45 0.70 -6.08
CA THR A 59 -31.04 -0.71 -6.20
C THR A 59 -30.58 -1.32 -4.87
N GLY A 60 -30.47 -0.51 -3.82
CA GLY A 60 -29.87 -0.88 -2.53
C GLY A 60 -28.38 -1.26 -2.63
N ARG A 61 -27.75 -1.12 -3.80
CA ARG A 61 -26.37 -1.56 -4.01
C ARG A 61 -25.40 -0.56 -3.44
N MET A 62 -24.47 -1.06 -2.64
CA MET A 62 -23.41 -0.26 -2.06
C MET A 62 -22.20 -0.18 -2.99
N SER A 63 -21.54 0.98 -3.03
CA SER A 63 -20.26 1.14 -3.71
C SER A 63 -19.48 2.31 -3.11
N VAL A 64 -18.16 2.19 -3.12
CA VAL A 64 -17.29 3.30 -2.74
C VAL A 64 -16.97 4.14 -3.98
N THR A 65 -17.06 5.45 -3.83
CA THR A 65 -16.63 6.43 -4.83
C THR A 65 -15.39 7.13 -4.29
N ALA A 66 -14.26 6.96 -4.99
CA ALA A 66 -13.05 7.70 -4.71
C ALA A 66 -13.17 9.17 -5.17
N ALA A 67 -12.32 10.05 -4.65
CA ALA A 67 -12.26 11.45 -5.07
C ALA A 67 -11.96 11.61 -6.57
N SER A 68 -11.28 10.64 -7.18
CA SER A 68 -11.06 10.55 -8.63
C SER A 68 -12.32 10.20 -9.44
N GLY A 69 -13.44 9.88 -8.78
CA GLY A 69 -14.65 9.35 -9.41
C GLY A 69 -14.62 7.84 -9.66
N THR A 70 -13.51 7.15 -9.36
CA THR A 70 -13.41 5.69 -9.51
C THR A 70 -14.40 4.99 -8.57
N ARG A 71 -15.21 4.07 -9.12
CA ARG A 71 -16.12 3.23 -8.34
C ARG A 71 -15.44 1.93 -7.95
N ILE A 72 -15.49 1.61 -6.67
CA ILE A 72 -14.99 0.36 -6.09
C ILE A 72 -16.20 -0.46 -5.62
N PRO A 73 -16.39 -1.71 -6.10
CA PRO A 73 -17.49 -2.56 -5.68
C PRO A 73 -17.46 -2.85 -4.18
N HIS A 74 -18.63 -2.96 -3.54
CA HIS A 74 -18.73 -3.24 -2.10
C HIS A 74 -18.05 -4.55 -1.69
N ALA A 75 -18.13 -5.60 -2.51
CA ALA A 75 -17.42 -6.86 -2.23
C ALA A 75 -15.89 -6.68 -2.18
N LYS A 76 -15.32 -5.73 -2.95
CA LYS A 76 -13.90 -5.39 -2.88
C LYS A 76 -13.60 -4.58 -1.62
N LEU A 77 -14.46 -3.63 -1.24
CA LEU A 77 -14.35 -2.94 0.06
C LEU A 77 -14.34 -3.94 1.23
N GLN A 78 -15.32 -4.86 1.29
CA GLN A 78 -15.43 -5.85 2.36
C GLN A 78 -14.18 -6.74 2.47
N ARG A 79 -13.58 -7.11 1.34
CA ARG A 79 -12.33 -7.86 1.32
C ARG A 79 -11.18 -7.06 1.92
N LEU A 80 -11.03 -5.80 1.52
CA LEU A 80 -9.99 -4.91 2.06
C LEU A 80 -10.19 -4.63 3.56
N GLU A 81 -11.44 -4.50 4.02
CA GLU A 81 -11.77 -4.38 5.44
C GLU A 81 -11.43 -5.65 6.21
N SER A 82 -11.78 -6.82 5.66
CA SER A 82 -11.46 -8.11 6.28
C SER A 82 -9.96 -8.38 6.38
N ALA A 83 -9.17 -7.79 5.47
CA ALA A 83 -7.72 -7.82 5.49
C ALA A 83 -7.11 -6.74 6.40
N GLY A 84 -7.94 -5.93 7.08
CA GLY A 84 -7.49 -4.86 7.97
C GLY A 84 -6.82 -3.69 7.27
N LEU A 85 -7.00 -3.53 5.95
CA LEU A 85 -6.30 -2.51 5.15
C LEU A 85 -7.07 -1.19 5.08
N VAL A 86 -8.38 -1.23 5.29
CA VAL A 86 -9.26 -0.06 5.25
C VAL A 86 -10.27 -0.13 6.39
N VAL A 87 -10.81 1.03 6.75
CA VAL A 87 -11.84 1.17 7.78
C VAL A 87 -12.90 2.17 7.33
N ARG A 88 -14.17 1.86 7.61
CA ARG A 88 -15.29 2.78 7.49
C ARG A 88 -15.44 3.63 8.74
N ASP A 89 -15.70 4.91 8.56
CA ASP A 89 -16.14 5.78 9.64
C ASP A 89 -17.65 5.61 9.88
N THR A 90 -18.03 4.78 10.85
CA THR A 90 -19.44 4.52 11.19
C THR A 90 -20.13 5.66 11.94
N GLY A 91 -19.43 6.75 12.26
CA GLY A 91 -20.04 7.98 12.76
C GLY A 91 -20.86 8.72 11.70
N HIS A 92 -20.71 8.35 10.43
CA HIS A 92 -21.39 9.00 9.30
C HIS A 92 -22.39 8.05 8.63
N PRO A 93 -23.63 8.51 8.37
CA PRO A 93 -24.62 7.69 7.68
C PRO A 93 -24.23 7.47 6.22
N VAL A 94 -24.50 6.26 5.71
CA VAL A 94 -24.15 5.85 4.34
C VAL A 94 -24.79 6.75 3.28
N HIS A 95 -26.03 7.22 3.50
CA HIS A 95 -26.72 8.08 2.54
C HIS A 95 -26.09 9.48 2.40
N ALA A 96 -25.30 9.93 3.38
CA ALA A 96 -24.54 11.18 3.31
C ALA A 96 -23.12 11.01 2.74
N GLY A 97 -22.76 9.78 2.36
CA GLY A 97 -21.41 9.41 1.96
C GLY A 97 -20.55 9.11 3.17
N GLN A 98 -20.56 7.86 3.58
CA GLN A 98 -19.78 7.39 4.72
C GLN A 98 -18.28 7.37 4.36
N PRO A 99 -17.41 8.10 5.08
CA PRO A 99 -15.98 8.11 4.79
C PRO A 99 -15.34 6.73 4.90
N VAL A 100 -14.39 6.45 4.00
CA VAL A 100 -13.54 5.26 4.04
C VAL A 100 -12.09 5.71 4.04
N ALA A 101 -11.32 5.23 5.01
CA ALA A 101 -9.92 5.59 5.19
C ALA A 101 -9.03 4.35 5.17
N LEU A 102 -7.75 4.55 4.85
CA LEU A 102 -6.73 3.52 5.02
C LEU A 102 -6.36 3.36 6.50
N THR A 103 -6.14 2.13 6.92
CA THR A 103 -5.47 1.83 8.20
C THR A 103 -3.96 2.06 8.06
N ASP A 104 -3.22 2.00 9.18
CA ASP A 104 -1.76 1.99 9.16
C ASP A 104 -1.21 0.80 8.35
N ALA A 105 -1.83 -0.37 8.49
CA ALA A 105 -1.53 -1.56 7.71
C ALA A 105 -1.71 -1.31 6.20
N GLY A 106 -2.86 -0.75 5.79
CA GLY A 106 -3.12 -0.42 4.39
C GLY A 106 -2.11 0.57 3.80
N ARG A 107 -1.71 1.57 4.58
CA ARG A 107 -0.64 2.51 4.20
C ARG A 107 0.71 1.80 4.05
N ALA A 108 1.09 0.97 5.02
CA ALA A 108 2.35 0.22 4.98
C ALA A 108 2.45 -0.66 3.73
N VAL A 109 1.36 -1.37 3.38
CA VAL A 109 1.33 -2.20 2.17
C VAL A 109 1.45 -1.37 0.89
N LEU A 110 0.79 -0.22 0.78
CA LEU A 110 0.97 0.69 -0.36
C LEU A 110 2.41 1.20 -0.48
N PHE A 111 3.05 1.54 0.64
CA PHE A 111 4.45 1.97 0.66
C PHE A 111 5.40 0.84 0.26
N ALA A 112 5.16 -0.38 0.72
CA ALA A 112 5.94 -1.56 0.34
C ALA A 112 5.82 -1.86 -1.16
N ALA A 113 4.60 -1.80 -1.72
CA ALA A 113 4.35 -2.00 -3.14
C ALA A 113 5.06 -0.97 -4.03
N ARG A 114 5.22 0.28 -3.54
CA ARG A 114 6.01 1.32 -4.24
C ARG A 114 7.51 1.01 -4.27
N ARG A 115 8.03 0.32 -3.24
CA ARG A 115 9.46 -0.02 -3.10
C ARG A 115 9.86 -1.28 -3.86
N ALA A 116 8.91 -2.11 -4.32
CA ALA A 116 9.23 -3.27 -5.14
C ALA A 116 10.10 -2.82 -6.33
N PRO A 117 11.28 -3.42 -6.57
CA PRO A 117 12.19 -2.93 -7.59
C PRO A 117 11.52 -3.04 -8.96
N THR A 118 11.17 -1.90 -9.55
CA THR A 118 10.94 -1.78 -10.99
C THR A 118 12.30 -1.92 -11.70
N ALA A 119 12.90 -3.10 -11.61
CA ALA A 119 14.14 -3.47 -12.30
C ALA A 119 13.87 -3.99 -13.72
N GLN A 120 12.71 -3.70 -14.30
CA GLN A 120 12.54 -3.80 -15.75
C GLN A 120 12.77 -2.43 -16.36
N ARG A 121 14.03 -2.22 -16.76
CA ARG A 121 14.41 -1.23 -17.78
C ARG A 121 13.38 -1.34 -18.92
N PRO A 122 12.73 -0.24 -19.34
CA PRO A 122 11.89 -0.27 -20.53
C PRO A 122 12.73 -0.89 -21.65
N LYS A 123 12.24 -1.99 -22.23
CA LYS A 123 12.89 -2.60 -23.38
C LYS A 123 12.77 -1.56 -24.49
N THR A 124 13.87 -0.88 -24.80
CA THR A 124 13.93 0.14 -25.84
C THR A 124 13.39 -0.50 -27.11
N THR A 125 12.18 -0.12 -27.52
CA THR A 125 11.66 -0.49 -28.82
C THR A 125 12.59 0.14 -29.84
N ALA A 126 13.20 -0.69 -30.69
CA ALA A 126 13.98 -0.20 -31.82
C ALA A 126 13.14 0.83 -32.61
N PRO A 127 13.72 1.96 -33.04
CA PRO A 127 12.96 2.94 -33.79
C PRO A 127 12.45 2.30 -35.09
N THR A 128 11.13 2.12 -35.18
CA THR A 128 10.44 1.78 -36.42
C THR A 128 10.50 3.02 -37.32
N GLY A 129 11.57 3.15 -38.08
CA GLY A 129 11.79 4.28 -38.96
C GLY A 129 13.17 4.25 -39.58
N ALA A 130 13.38 3.36 -40.56
CA ALA A 130 14.47 3.52 -41.50
C ALA A 130 14.24 4.84 -42.25
N TRP A 131 15.14 5.80 -42.06
CA TRP A 131 15.18 7.01 -42.88
C TRP A 131 15.60 6.63 -44.31
N PRO A 132 14.88 7.08 -45.36
CA PRO A 132 15.32 6.84 -46.72
C PRO A 132 16.61 7.64 -46.99
N SER A 133 17.64 6.97 -47.48
CA SER A 133 18.88 7.59 -47.94
C SER A 133 18.57 8.56 -49.09
N THR A 134 19.08 9.79 -48.99
CA THR A 134 18.96 10.82 -50.02
C THR A 134 19.67 10.39 -51.32
N PRO A 135 19.07 10.61 -52.51
CA PRO A 135 19.72 10.30 -53.77
C PRO A 135 20.78 11.34 -54.13
N THR A 136 21.96 10.87 -54.54
CA THR A 136 23.08 11.68 -55.03
C THR A 136 22.76 12.30 -56.39
N PRO A 137 23.04 13.60 -56.64
CA PRO A 137 22.85 14.19 -57.95
C PRO A 137 23.91 13.66 -58.94
N ARG A 138 23.45 13.20 -60.12
CA ARG A 138 24.34 12.91 -61.25
C ARG A 138 24.77 14.21 -61.92
N ARG A 139 26.04 14.24 -62.33
CA ARG A 139 26.68 15.30 -63.12
C ARG A 139 26.37 15.13 -64.61
#